data_AF-A0A0G0Z375-F1
#
_entry.id   AF-A0A0G0Z375-F1
#
_cell.length_a   1.000
_cell.length_b   1.000
_cell.length_c   1.000
_cell.angle_alpha   90.00
_cell.angle_beta   90.00
_cell.angle_gamma   90.00
#
_symmetry.space_group_name_H-M   'P 1'
#
loop_
_entity.id
_entity.type
_entity.pdbx_description
1 polymer ?
#
loop_
_entity_poly.entity_id
_entity_poly.type
_entity_poly.pdbx_seq_one_letter_code
_entity_poly.pdbx_strand_id
1 'polypeptide(L)'
;MKYCKKCVQPNTRPGIVFDKKGVCMACRLAEQHNRIDWPKRRKELEEIADFGRKNNVSGYDCIVGVSGGKDSTRQSIYVRDELGLKPLLVSCNYPPEQLTERGAHNLSNLVSLGFDCIQIAPDPKVWKKLMLQGFLKYGNWCKSTEMALYASAPKIAIAYHIPLVFLGESEMMAFGVADSGDGGDANKMKYGHTLQGGDPKTNKLITKEIKDQDLFWYRYPSDEEMAWGKLKVVFLGYYIKDFTRFKNAEFAIKRGLEIRNDSPEDIGDFYGFSALDDDHVIVNQMLKYLKFGFGQVTDQTCEAIRLGMMTRKKAIELVKKYDGRCADRFIEGFCRYLGINKKNFWRVAEFYRNKDIFEKDAKGNFKIKIPIE
;
A
#
# COMPACT_ATOMS: atom_id res chain seq x y z
N MET A 1 -4.71 16.31 19.30
CA MET A 1 -5.26 15.38 18.29
C MET A 1 -6.78 15.47 18.29
N LYS A 2 -7.43 15.35 17.13
CA LYS A 2 -8.89 15.32 16.96
C LYS A 2 -9.24 14.09 16.11
N TYR A 3 -10.40 13.50 16.35
CA TYR A 3 -10.88 12.32 15.62
C TYR A 3 -12.10 12.66 14.77
N CYS A 4 -12.24 11.97 13.64
CA CYS A 4 -13.43 12.07 12.80
C CYS A 4 -14.67 11.69 13.61
N LYS A 5 -15.75 12.48 13.51
CA LYS A 5 -17.01 12.20 14.23
C LYS A 5 -17.74 10.94 13.74
N LYS A 6 -17.46 10.47 12.52
CA LYS A 6 -18.11 9.28 11.93
C LYS A 6 -17.30 8.00 12.09
N CYS A 7 -15.98 8.06 11.96
CA CYS A 7 -15.10 6.89 12.12
C CYS A 7 -14.13 7.08 13.29
N VAL A 8 -12.95 6.47 13.23
CA VAL A 8 -11.89 6.54 14.25
C VAL A 8 -10.60 7.20 13.74
N GLN A 9 -10.63 7.73 12.52
CA GLN A 9 -9.47 8.37 11.89
C GLN A 9 -9.05 9.64 12.64
N PRO A 10 -7.78 9.77 13.09
CA PRO A 10 -7.29 11.02 13.64
C PRO A 10 -6.90 12.02 12.55
N ASN A 11 -6.87 13.30 12.93
CA ASN A 11 -6.43 14.42 12.08
C ASN A 11 -4.90 14.52 11.90
N THR A 12 -4.16 13.55 12.43
CA THR A 12 -2.70 13.45 12.38
C THR A 12 -2.20 12.64 11.17
N ARG A 13 -3.10 12.02 10.39
CA ARG A 13 -2.74 11.41 9.10
C ARG A 13 -2.22 12.52 8.18
N PRO A 14 -1.01 12.38 7.59
CA PRO A 14 -0.52 13.33 6.60
C PRO A 14 -1.52 13.53 5.45
N GLY A 15 -1.77 14.78 5.06
CA GLY A 15 -2.67 15.13 3.94
C GLY A 15 -4.17 14.93 4.19
N ILE A 16 -4.59 14.59 5.42
CA ILE A 16 -6.02 14.42 5.71
C ILE A 16 -6.74 15.75 5.87
N VAL A 17 -7.94 15.85 5.30
CA VAL A 17 -8.81 17.02 5.44
C VAL A 17 -10.08 16.65 6.20
N PHE A 18 -10.41 17.47 7.19
CA PHE A 18 -11.68 17.39 7.93
C PHE A 18 -12.55 18.58 7.52
N ASP A 19 -13.84 18.33 7.32
CA ASP A 19 -14.77 19.43 7.08
C ASP A 19 -15.07 20.23 8.36
N LYS A 20 -15.83 21.32 8.21
CA LYS A 20 -16.28 22.17 9.33
C LYS A 20 -17.11 21.40 10.38
N LYS A 21 -17.68 20.25 10.05
CA LYS A 21 -18.45 19.39 10.97
C LYS A 21 -17.56 18.39 11.71
N GLY A 22 -16.27 18.29 11.38
CA GLY A 22 -15.31 17.36 11.96
C GLY A 22 -15.36 15.96 11.35
N VAL A 23 -15.78 15.83 10.09
CA VAL A 23 -15.84 14.57 9.35
C VAL A 23 -14.72 14.52 8.31
N CYS A 24 -13.97 13.42 8.27
CA CYS A 24 -12.90 13.24 7.29
C CYS A 24 -13.44 13.01 5.88
N MET A 25 -12.65 13.38 4.86
CA MET A 25 -13.05 13.24 3.46
C MET A 25 -13.39 11.80 3.05
N ALA A 26 -12.68 10.78 3.55
CA ALA A 26 -13.03 9.39 3.27
C ALA A 26 -14.46 9.02 3.70
N CYS A 27 -14.94 9.55 4.83
CA CYS A 27 -16.33 9.34 5.25
C CYS A 27 -17.31 10.09 4.34
N ARG A 28 -16.94 11.29 3.86
CA ARG A 28 -17.76 12.04 2.90
C ARG A 28 -17.87 11.35 1.55
N LEU A 29 -16.76 10.80 1.04
CA LEU A 29 -16.75 10.02 -0.19
C LEU A 29 -17.63 8.77 -0.07
N ALA A 30 -17.55 8.06 1.06
CA ALA A 30 -18.41 6.90 1.29
C ALA A 30 -19.91 7.25 1.33
N GLU A 31 -20.31 8.41 1.86
CA GLU A 31 -21.70 8.88 1.81
C GLU A 31 -22.20 9.15 0.39
N GLN A 32 -21.28 9.46 -0.52
CA GLN A 32 -21.58 9.75 -1.93
C GLN A 32 -21.55 8.48 -2.81
N HIS A 33 -21.15 7.33 -2.28
CA HIS A 33 -20.96 6.10 -3.07
C HIS A 33 -22.22 5.68 -3.85
N ASN A 34 -23.40 5.80 -3.23
CA ASN A 34 -24.68 5.50 -3.88
C ASN A 34 -25.10 6.53 -4.94
N ARG A 35 -24.42 7.67 -5.03
CA ARG A 35 -24.66 8.72 -6.02
C ARG A 35 -23.70 8.64 -7.22
N ILE A 36 -22.78 7.68 -7.20
CA ILE A 36 -21.84 7.45 -8.30
C ILE A 36 -22.62 6.91 -9.51
N ASP A 37 -22.40 7.53 -10.67
CA ASP A 37 -22.87 7.05 -11.96
C ASP A 37 -22.02 5.86 -12.44
N TRP A 38 -22.37 4.66 -11.94
CA TRP A 38 -21.70 3.41 -12.31
C TRP A 38 -21.82 3.05 -13.79
N PRO A 39 -22.96 3.26 -14.49
CA PRO A 39 -23.03 3.09 -15.94
C PRO A 39 -22.02 3.96 -16.69
N LYS A 40 -21.86 5.23 -16.31
CA LYS A 40 -20.83 6.11 -16.91
C LYS A 40 -19.43 5.57 -16.66
N ARG A 41 -19.10 5.19 -15.42
CA ARG A 41 -17.80 4.58 -15.11
C ARG A 41 -17.55 3.28 -15.89
N ARG A 42 -18.57 2.44 -16.09
CA ARG A 42 -18.43 1.24 -16.92
C ARG A 42 -18.09 1.60 -18.36
N LYS A 43 -18.74 2.61 -18.94
CA LYS A 43 -18.42 3.08 -20.30
C LYS A 43 -16.98 3.59 -20.40
N GLU A 44 -16.54 4.41 -19.45
CA GLU A 44 -15.15 4.88 -19.38
C GLU A 44 -14.15 3.72 -19.29
N LEU A 45 -14.46 2.69 -18.50
CA LEU A 45 -13.61 1.50 -18.38
C LEU A 45 -13.58 0.68 -19.67
N GLU A 46 -14.68 0.54 -20.41
CA GLU A 46 -14.69 -0.12 -21.72
C GLU A 46 -13.81 0.63 -22.73
N GLU A 47 -13.85 1.96 -22.75
CA GLU A 47 -12.98 2.77 -23.61
C GLU A 47 -11.49 2.58 -23.25
N ILE A 48 -11.18 2.39 -21.97
CA ILE A 48 -9.83 2.04 -21.49
C ILE A 48 -9.45 0.62 -21.94
N ALA A 49 -10.35 -0.35 -21.83
CA ALA A 49 -10.12 -1.72 -22.28
C ALA A 49 -9.88 -1.79 -23.80
N ASP A 50 -10.69 -1.08 -24.59
CA ASP A 50 -10.52 -0.94 -26.04
C ASP A 50 -9.18 -0.30 -26.40
N PHE A 51 -8.72 0.68 -25.63
CA PHE A 51 -7.37 1.23 -25.80
C PHE A 51 -6.30 0.16 -25.63
N GLY A 52 -6.40 -0.70 -24.62
CA GLY A 52 -5.49 -1.83 -24.42
C GLY A 52 -5.47 -2.77 -25.63
N ARG A 53 -6.64 -3.26 -26.06
CA ARG A 53 -6.79 -4.17 -27.21
C ARG A 53 -6.21 -3.58 -28.51
N LYS A 54 -6.53 -2.31 -28.80
CA LYS A 54 -6.10 -1.63 -30.04
C LYS A 54 -4.59 -1.40 -30.12
N ASN A 55 -3.89 -1.37 -28.97
CA ASN A 55 -2.45 -1.16 -28.91
C ASN A 55 -1.67 -2.43 -28.54
N ASN A 56 -2.32 -3.60 -28.55
CA ASN A 56 -1.64 -4.86 -28.31
C ASN A 56 -0.74 -5.22 -29.49
N VAL A 57 0.58 -5.22 -29.26
CA VAL A 57 1.61 -5.66 -30.22
C VAL A 57 2.50 -6.77 -29.67
N SER A 58 2.40 -7.07 -28.38
CA SER A 58 3.27 -8.02 -27.66
C SER A 58 2.56 -9.31 -27.24
N GLY A 59 1.26 -9.44 -27.57
CA GLY A 59 0.42 -10.55 -27.16
C GLY A 59 -0.28 -10.37 -25.82
N TYR A 60 -0.23 -9.16 -25.25
CA TYR A 60 -0.92 -8.76 -24.01
C TYR A 60 -1.59 -7.39 -24.19
N ASP A 61 -2.80 -7.23 -23.66
CA ASP A 61 -3.57 -5.99 -23.80
C ASP A 61 -3.24 -4.97 -22.70
N CYS A 62 -2.74 -5.45 -21.56
CA CYS A 62 -2.45 -4.62 -20.40
C CYS A 62 -1.47 -5.30 -19.43
N ILE A 63 -0.94 -4.50 -18.50
CA ILE A 63 -0.24 -4.97 -17.32
C ILE A 63 -1.11 -4.78 -16.07
N VAL A 64 -1.07 -5.75 -15.17
CA VAL A 64 -1.59 -5.61 -13.81
C VAL A 64 -0.41 -5.74 -12.84
N GLY A 65 -0.16 -4.69 -12.05
CA GLY A 65 0.80 -4.77 -10.95
C GLY A 65 0.25 -5.66 -9.84
N VAL A 66 1.00 -6.67 -9.40
CA VAL A 66 0.53 -7.65 -8.41
C VAL A 66 1.52 -7.87 -7.27
N SER A 67 1.00 -8.24 -6.10
CA SER A 67 1.78 -8.73 -4.96
C SER A 67 1.42 -10.16 -4.52
N GLY A 68 0.48 -10.80 -5.22
CA GLY A 68 -0.16 -12.05 -4.76
C GLY A 68 -1.28 -11.82 -3.74
N GLY A 69 -1.50 -10.60 -3.26
CA GLY A 69 -2.55 -10.29 -2.29
C GLY A 69 -3.98 -10.30 -2.85
N LYS A 70 -4.92 -9.95 -1.96
CA LYS A 70 -6.36 -9.91 -2.23
C LYS A 70 -6.75 -8.96 -3.37
N ASP A 71 -6.14 -7.76 -3.39
CA ASP A 71 -6.50 -6.70 -4.33
C ASP A 71 -5.97 -7.07 -5.72
N SER A 72 -4.73 -7.53 -5.80
CA SER A 72 -4.15 -8.07 -7.04
C SER A 72 -4.97 -9.24 -7.59
N THR A 73 -5.40 -10.18 -6.75
CA THR A 73 -6.23 -11.32 -7.19
C THR A 73 -7.57 -10.85 -7.77
N ARG A 74 -8.24 -9.90 -7.10
CA ARG A 74 -9.49 -9.32 -7.59
C ARG A 74 -9.29 -8.61 -8.92
N GLN A 75 -8.24 -7.80 -9.04
CA GLN A 75 -7.95 -7.02 -10.25
C GLN A 75 -7.61 -7.92 -11.44
N SER A 76 -6.70 -8.88 -11.27
CA SER A 76 -6.27 -9.76 -12.36
C SER A 76 -7.45 -10.55 -12.94
N ILE A 77 -8.29 -11.12 -12.07
CA ILE A 77 -9.48 -11.87 -12.50
C ILE A 77 -10.51 -10.93 -13.14
N TYR A 78 -10.76 -9.76 -12.57
CA TYR A 78 -11.71 -8.81 -13.16
C TYR A 78 -11.27 -8.35 -14.56
N VAL A 79 -9.99 -8.02 -14.73
CA VAL A 79 -9.44 -7.60 -16.03
C VAL A 79 -9.57 -8.72 -17.08
N ARG A 80 -9.31 -9.97 -16.69
CA ARG A 80 -9.42 -11.10 -17.61
C ARG A 80 -10.86 -11.47 -17.94
N ASP A 81 -11.69 -11.65 -16.91
CA ASP A 81 -13.00 -12.28 -17.06
C ASP A 81 -14.12 -11.26 -17.36
N GLU A 82 -14.07 -10.08 -16.75
CA GLU A 82 -15.12 -9.05 -16.90
C GLU A 82 -14.82 -8.06 -18.03
N LEU A 83 -13.53 -7.75 -18.25
CA LEU A 83 -13.09 -6.91 -19.36
C LEU A 83 -12.59 -7.71 -20.57
N GLY A 84 -12.46 -9.03 -20.48
CA GLY A 84 -12.00 -9.84 -21.61
C GLY A 84 -10.62 -9.43 -22.14
N LEU A 85 -9.75 -8.86 -21.29
CA LEU A 85 -8.38 -8.51 -21.65
C LEU A 85 -7.45 -9.68 -21.33
N LYS A 86 -6.32 -9.76 -22.03
CA LYS A 86 -5.22 -10.65 -21.67
C LYS A 86 -4.14 -9.88 -20.90
N PRO A 87 -4.16 -9.90 -19.55
CA PRO A 87 -3.17 -9.19 -18.76
C PRO A 87 -1.85 -9.96 -18.64
N LEU A 88 -0.74 -9.24 -18.68
CA LEU A 88 0.55 -9.69 -18.15
C LEU A 88 0.67 -9.23 -16.69
N LEU A 89 0.90 -10.15 -15.76
CA LEU A 89 1.14 -9.77 -14.37
C LEU A 89 2.60 -9.33 -14.19
N VAL A 90 2.80 -8.24 -13.43
CA VAL A 90 4.13 -7.77 -13.07
C VAL A 90 4.21 -7.63 -11.56
N SER A 91 5.13 -8.39 -10.95
CA SER A 91 5.40 -8.37 -9.51
C SER A 91 6.82 -7.87 -9.25
N CYS A 92 6.96 -6.88 -8.37
CA CYS A 92 8.25 -6.53 -7.79
C CYS A 92 8.33 -7.19 -6.41
N ASN A 93 9.00 -8.33 -6.36
CA ASN A 93 9.11 -9.13 -5.15
C ASN A 93 10.08 -8.49 -4.18
N TYR A 94 9.80 -8.68 -2.89
CA TYR A 94 10.81 -8.47 -1.86
C TYR A 94 12.00 -9.41 -2.10
N PRO A 95 13.24 -8.94 -1.97
CA PRO A 95 14.42 -9.79 -2.13
C PRO A 95 14.47 -10.93 -1.09
N PRO A 96 15.37 -11.91 -1.27
CA PRO A 96 15.52 -13.03 -0.34
C PRO A 96 15.64 -12.60 1.14
N GLU A 97 15.20 -13.47 2.04
CA GLU A 97 15.09 -13.26 3.49
C GLU A 97 13.99 -12.26 3.93
N GLN A 98 13.44 -11.44 3.03
CA GLN A 98 12.28 -10.58 3.32
C GLN A 98 10.96 -11.18 2.81
N LEU A 99 10.96 -11.73 1.59
CA LEU A 99 9.79 -12.39 1.04
C LEU A 99 9.35 -13.54 1.95
N THR A 100 8.09 -13.55 2.35
CA THR A 100 7.52 -14.66 3.12
C THR A 100 7.14 -15.82 2.22
N GLU A 101 7.16 -17.05 2.77
CA GLU A 101 6.66 -18.25 2.08
C GLU A 101 5.20 -18.08 1.63
N ARG A 102 4.37 -17.45 2.48
CA ARG A 102 2.98 -17.12 2.15
C ARG A 102 2.88 -16.19 0.94
N GLY A 103 3.74 -15.17 0.86
CA GLY A 103 3.85 -14.29 -0.30
C GLY A 103 4.17 -15.04 -1.58
N ALA A 104 5.20 -15.90 -1.53
CA ALA A 104 5.60 -16.74 -2.65
C ALA A 104 4.47 -17.69 -3.09
N HIS A 105 3.80 -18.34 -2.14
CA HIS A 105 2.63 -19.17 -2.40
C HIS A 105 1.51 -18.39 -3.07
N ASN A 106 1.14 -17.23 -2.52
CA ASN A 106 0.05 -16.41 -3.03
C ASN A 106 0.33 -15.85 -4.45
N LEU A 107 1.60 -15.54 -4.76
CA LEU A 107 1.99 -15.17 -6.12
C LEU A 107 1.94 -16.38 -7.07
N SER A 108 2.39 -17.55 -6.63
CA SER A 108 2.27 -18.81 -7.37
C SER A 108 0.81 -19.21 -7.64
N ASN A 109 -0.08 -18.93 -6.68
CA ASN A 109 -1.51 -19.13 -6.83
C ASN A 109 -2.08 -18.28 -7.98
N LEU A 110 -1.64 -17.03 -8.17
CA LEU A 110 -2.04 -16.24 -9.34
C LEU A 110 -1.60 -16.92 -10.65
N VAL A 111 -0.37 -17.44 -10.74
CA VAL A 111 0.07 -18.16 -11.93
C VAL A 111 -0.78 -19.40 -12.17
N SER A 112 -1.10 -20.14 -11.11
CA SER A 112 -1.96 -21.34 -11.14
C SER A 112 -3.40 -21.04 -11.57
N LEU A 113 -3.87 -19.80 -11.40
CA LEU A 113 -5.15 -19.33 -11.91
C LEU A 113 -5.13 -19.03 -13.42
N GLY A 114 -4.02 -19.26 -14.12
CA GLY A 114 -3.88 -19.14 -15.58
C GLY A 114 -3.37 -17.79 -16.04
N PHE A 115 -2.45 -17.18 -15.30
CA PHE A 115 -1.83 -15.90 -15.65
C PHE A 115 -0.34 -16.05 -15.91
N ASP A 116 0.16 -15.36 -16.95
CA ASP A 116 1.59 -15.13 -17.13
C ASP A 116 2.07 -14.05 -16.14
N CYS A 117 3.23 -14.25 -15.54
CA CYS A 117 3.78 -13.32 -14.55
C CYS A 117 5.28 -13.08 -14.74
N ILE A 118 5.67 -11.82 -14.86
CA ILE A 118 7.06 -11.38 -14.73
C ILE A 118 7.32 -11.02 -13.27
N GLN A 119 8.40 -11.58 -12.71
CA GLN A 119 8.84 -11.31 -11.35
C GLN A 119 10.17 -10.56 -11.40
N ILE A 120 10.24 -9.43 -10.71
CA ILE A 120 11.43 -8.60 -10.56
C ILE A 120 11.89 -8.69 -9.11
N ALA A 121 13.16 -9.04 -8.90
CA ALA A 121 13.80 -9.03 -7.59
C ALA A 121 15.01 -8.08 -7.63
N PRO A 122 14.93 -6.90 -7.00
CA PRO A 122 16.07 -5.99 -6.91
C PRO A 122 17.26 -6.60 -6.13
N ASP A 123 18.47 -6.08 -6.35
CA ASP A 123 19.67 -6.53 -5.64
C ASP A 123 19.46 -6.43 -4.11
N PRO A 124 19.53 -7.57 -3.37
CA PRO A 124 19.29 -7.59 -1.93
C PRO A 124 20.28 -6.73 -1.13
N LYS A 125 21.53 -6.56 -1.62
CA LYS A 125 22.53 -5.74 -0.92
C LYS A 125 22.18 -4.26 -1.00
N VAL A 126 21.76 -3.80 -2.17
CA VAL A 126 21.32 -2.41 -2.40
C VAL A 126 20.00 -2.17 -1.65
N TRP A 127 19.08 -3.12 -1.73
CA TRP A 127 17.79 -3.07 -1.04
C TRP A 127 17.94 -2.90 0.47
N LYS A 128 18.69 -3.78 1.14
CA LYS A 128 18.93 -3.72 2.60
C LYS A 128 19.54 -2.37 3.01
N LYS A 129 20.50 -1.85 2.25
CA LYS A 129 21.14 -0.55 2.53
C LYS A 129 20.15 0.61 2.39
N LEU A 130 19.40 0.65 1.30
CA LEU A 130 18.41 1.72 1.07
C LEU A 130 17.26 1.65 2.09
N MET A 131 16.82 0.46 2.44
CA MET A 131 15.82 0.21 3.49
C MET A 131 16.31 0.71 4.85
N LEU A 132 17.56 0.42 5.21
CA LEU A 132 18.19 0.96 6.42
C LEU A 132 18.26 2.50 6.39
N GLN A 133 18.69 3.10 5.27
CA GLN A 133 18.74 4.57 5.15
C GLN A 133 17.35 5.20 5.25
N GLY A 134 16.32 4.57 4.67
CA GLY A 134 14.93 4.99 4.83
C GLY A 134 14.48 4.97 6.29
N PHE A 135 14.75 3.85 6.99
CA PHE A 135 14.46 3.71 8.41
C PHE A 135 15.18 4.78 9.26
N LEU A 136 16.48 4.97 9.06
CA LEU A 136 17.28 5.95 9.82
C LEU A 136 16.84 7.40 9.58
N LYS A 137 16.54 7.75 8.32
CA LYS A 137 16.24 9.13 7.91
C LYS A 137 14.77 9.54 8.07
N TYR A 138 13.85 8.58 8.05
CA TYR A 138 12.42 8.88 8.07
C TYR A 138 11.64 8.13 9.15
N GLY A 139 12.23 7.16 9.84
CA GLY A 139 11.47 6.22 10.66
C GLY A 139 10.43 5.46 9.83
N ASN A 140 10.78 5.18 8.56
CA ASN A 140 9.96 4.43 7.61
C ASN A 140 10.90 3.70 6.65
N TRP A 141 10.91 2.38 6.71
CA TRP A 141 11.81 1.57 5.90
C TRP A 141 11.39 1.51 4.42
N CYS A 142 10.11 1.75 4.12
CA CYS A 142 9.52 1.54 2.81
C CYS A 142 9.90 2.59 1.76
N LYS A 143 10.62 3.66 2.14
CA LYS A 143 10.74 4.85 1.28
C LYS A 143 11.30 4.57 -0.10
N SER A 144 12.45 3.92 -0.18
CA SER A 144 13.06 3.53 -1.45
C SER A 144 12.41 2.29 -2.06
N THR A 145 11.90 1.39 -1.23
CA THR A 145 11.33 0.12 -1.68
C THR A 145 9.97 0.31 -2.37
N GLU A 146 9.15 1.25 -1.90
CA GLU A 146 7.92 1.68 -2.58
C GLU A 146 8.23 2.28 -3.96
N MET A 147 9.32 3.04 -4.10
CA MET A 147 9.75 3.53 -5.41
C MET A 147 10.06 2.38 -6.37
N ALA A 148 10.79 1.36 -5.92
CA ALA A 148 11.06 0.18 -6.73
C ALA A 148 9.78 -0.59 -7.10
N LEU A 149 8.88 -0.76 -6.13
CA LEU A 149 7.59 -1.42 -6.34
C LEU A 149 6.78 -0.72 -7.44
N TYR A 150 6.59 0.59 -7.34
CA TYR A 150 5.75 1.35 -8.27
C TYR A 150 6.41 1.64 -9.62
N ALA A 151 7.74 1.70 -9.69
CA ALA A 151 8.46 1.89 -10.95
C ALA A 151 8.47 0.62 -11.83
N SER A 152 8.28 -0.56 -11.24
CA SER A 152 8.41 -1.85 -11.93
C SER A 152 7.44 -2.02 -13.10
N ALA A 153 6.13 -1.88 -12.87
CA ALA A 153 5.11 -2.08 -13.90
C ALA A 153 5.22 -1.08 -15.07
N PRO A 154 5.39 0.24 -14.87
CA PRO A 154 5.62 1.18 -15.96
C PRO A 154 6.90 0.91 -16.76
N LYS A 155 7.99 0.46 -16.12
CA LYS A 155 9.22 0.08 -16.85
C LYS A 155 9.00 -1.13 -17.75
N ILE A 156 8.31 -2.16 -17.26
CA ILE A 156 7.96 -3.32 -18.07
C ILE A 156 6.97 -2.94 -19.18
N ALA A 157 6.01 -2.08 -18.89
CA ALA A 157 5.08 -1.54 -19.88
C ALA A 157 5.80 -0.89 -21.06
N ILE A 158 6.79 -0.05 -20.78
CA ILE A 158 7.63 0.60 -21.80
C ILE A 158 8.48 -0.44 -22.54
N ALA A 159 9.15 -1.34 -21.83
CA ALA A 159 10.07 -2.32 -22.41
C ALA A 159 9.38 -3.35 -23.32
N TYR A 160 8.14 -3.74 -22.99
CA TYR A 160 7.35 -4.72 -23.73
C TYR A 160 6.26 -4.08 -24.60
N HIS A 161 6.25 -2.76 -24.72
CA HIS A 161 5.27 -2.01 -25.50
C HIS A 161 3.80 -2.33 -25.15
N ILE A 162 3.49 -2.42 -23.84
CA ILE A 162 2.14 -2.67 -23.32
C ILE A 162 1.64 -1.38 -22.65
N PRO A 163 0.90 -0.50 -23.36
CA PRO A 163 0.70 0.87 -22.90
C PRO A 163 -0.33 1.04 -21.78
N LEU A 164 -1.13 0.02 -21.47
CA LEU A 164 -2.15 0.07 -20.43
C LEU A 164 -1.66 -0.63 -19.16
N VAL A 165 -1.65 0.09 -18.03
CA VAL A 165 -1.27 -0.44 -16.71
C VAL A 165 -2.40 -0.22 -15.70
N PHE A 166 -2.82 -1.27 -15.01
CA PHE A 166 -3.77 -1.18 -13.90
C PHE A 166 -3.07 -1.24 -12.54
N LEU A 167 -3.46 -0.32 -11.65
CA LEU A 167 -3.13 -0.26 -10.24
C LEU A 167 -4.40 -0.41 -9.39
N GLY A 168 -4.26 -0.74 -8.11
CA GLY A 168 -5.37 -1.03 -7.21
C GLY A 168 -6.29 0.16 -6.95
N GLU A 169 -5.91 1.01 -5.99
CA GLU A 169 -6.74 2.10 -5.50
C GLU A 169 -5.90 3.36 -5.24
N SER A 170 -6.51 4.54 -5.33
CA SER A 170 -5.87 5.81 -4.97
C SER A 170 -5.95 6.09 -3.47
N GLU A 171 -5.00 6.88 -2.94
CA GLU A 171 -5.00 7.28 -1.51
C GLU A 171 -6.24 8.10 -1.12
N MET A 172 -6.83 8.84 -2.06
CA MET A 172 -8.06 9.63 -1.86
C MET A 172 -9.26 8.73 -1.64
N MET A 173 -9.41 7.69 -2.47
CA MET A 173 -10.50 6.73 -2.30
C MET A 173 -10.33 5.93 -1.01
N ALA A 174 -9.11 5.43 -0.74
CA ALA A 174 -8.84 4.61 0.44
C ALA A 174 -8.92 5.41 1.76
N PHE A 175 -8.36 6.63 1.79
CA PHE A 175 -8.06 7.37 3.01
C PHE A 175 -8.48 8.85 3.01
N GLY A 176 -8.97 9.39 1.90
CA GLY A 176 -9.40 10.78 1.80
C GLY A 176 -8.25 11.79 1.82
N VAL A 177 -7.10 11.42 1.26
CA VAL A 177 -5.92 12.29 1.12
C VAL A 177 -6.07 13.15 -0.13
N ALA A 178 -6.22 14.47 0.06
CA ALA A 178 -6.69 15.40 -0.96
C ALA A 178 -5.76 15.57 -2.17
N ASP A 179 -4.47 15.28 -2.02
CA ASP A 179 -3.48 15.50 -3.08
C ASP A 179 -3.44 14.35 -4.12
N SER A 180 -4.22 13.31 -3.91
CA SER A 180 -4.46 12.25 -4.90
C SER A 180 -5.82 12.50 -5.56
N GLY A 181 -5.87 12.56 -6.89
CA GLY A 181 -7.11 12.86 -7.61
C GLY A 181 -8.28 11.93 -7.24
N ASP A 182 -9.50 12.39 -7.51
CA ASP A 182 -10.75 11.67 -7.24
C ASP A 182 -11.24 10.83 -8.43
N GLY A 183 -10.39 10.64 -9.45
CA GLY A 183 -10.68 9.87 -10.67
C GLY A 183 -9.89 8.56 -10.77
N GLY A 184 -10.04 7.88 -11.90
CA GLY A 184 -9.33 6.63 -12.21
C GLY A 184 -7.93 6.81 -12.81
N ASP A 185 -7.48 8.04 -13.10
CA ASP A 185 -6.15 8.31 -13.66
C ASP A 185 -5.05 8.17 -12.59
N ALA A 186 -4.07 7.32 -12.85
CA ALA A 186 -2.91 7.05 -11.99
C ALA A 186 -1.57 7.46 -12.64
N ASN A 187 -1.55 8.12 -13.80
CA ASN A 187 -0.31 8.53 -14.47
C ASN A 187 0.57 9.43 -13.59
N LYS A 188 -0.06 10.21 -12.70
CA LYS A 188 0.64 11.11 -11.76
C LYS A 188 1.03 10.44 -10.43
N MET A 189 0.89 9.11 -10.28
CA MET A 189 1.22 8.39 -9.05
C MET A 189 2.65 8.65 -8.56
N LYS A 190 3.60 8.85 -9.48
CA LYS A 190 5.00 9.20 -9.16
C LYS A 190 5.18 10.51 -8.38
N TYR A 191 4.18 11.39 -8.40
CA TYR A 191 4.16 12.65 -7.66
C TYR A 191 3.38 12.58 -6.35
N GLY A 192 2.78 11.42 -6.04
CA GLY A 192 1.99 11.22 -4.82
C GLY A 192 2.85 11.10 -3.56
N HIS A 193 2.20 11.26 -2.40
CA HIS A 193 2.84 11.20 -1.07
C HIS A 193 3.53 9.87 -0.78
N THR A 194 3.01 8.77 -1.33
CA THR A 194 3.61 7.44 -1.22
C THR A 194 5.07 7.45 -1.69
N LEU A 195 5.31 7.99 -2.89
CA LEU A 195 6.63 7.95 -3.55
C LEU A 195 7.51 9.16 -3.20
N GLN A 196 6.93 10.17 -2.58
CA GLN A 196 7.68 11.33 -2.11
C GLN A 196 8.76 10.92 -1.10
N GLY A 197 10.00 11.33 -1.40
CA GLY A 197 11.17 11.00 -0.60
C GLY A 197 11.82 9.65 -0.93
N GLY A 198 11.27 8.90 -1.90
CA GLY A 198 11.69 7.55 -2.24
C GLY A 198 12.85 7.44 -3.22
N ASP A 199 13.05 8.41 -4.11
CA ASP A 199 14.18 8.42 -5.03
C ASP A 199 15.50 8.54 -4.26
N PRO A 200 16.40 7.52 -4.31
CA PRO A 200 17.58 7.50 -3.46
C PRO A 200 18.58 8.63 -3.70
N LYS A 201 18.67 9.11 -4.95
CA LYS A 201 19.67 10.11 -5.37
C LYS A 201 19.27 11.49 -4.87
N THR A 202 18.08 11.93 -5.25
CA THR A 202 17.52 13.23 -4.85
C THR A 202 17.34 13.33 -3.34
N ASN A 203 17.03 12.20 -2.67
CA ASN A 203 16.80 12.16 -1.23
C ASN A 203 18.02 11.74 -0.41
N LYS A 204 19.23 11.71 -0.99
CA LYS A 204 20.48 11.45 -0.25
C LYS A 204 20.43 10.16 0.59
N LEU A 205 19.88 9.08 0.03
CA LEU A 205 19.86 7.74 0.62
C LEU A 205 21.03 6.87 0.13
N ILE A 206 21.79 7.35 -0.84
CA ILE A 206 22.95 6.65 -1.41
C ILE A 206 24.10 6.63 -0.40
N THR A 207 24.67 5.44 -0.18
CA THR A 207 25.92 5.25 0.57
C THR A 207 27.10 5.11 -0.41
N LYS A 208 28.35 5.12 0.10
CA LYS A 208 29.56 5.04 -0.74
C LYS A 208 29.61 3.79 -1.62
N GLU A 209 28.92 2.72 -1.22
CA GLU A 209 28.88 1.44 -1.91
C GLU A 209 27.77 1.32 -2.95
N ILE A 210 26.85 2.28 -3.03
CA ILE A 210 25.73 2.27 -3.99
C ILE A 210 26.12 3.13 -5.19
N LYS A 211 26.15 2.53 -6.37
CA LYS A 211 26.44 3.21 -7.64
C LYS A 211 25.15 3.62 -8.33
N ASP A 212 25.25 4.60 -9.24
CA ASP A 212 24.09 5.13 -9.98
C ASP A 212 23.35 4.04 -10.78
N GLN A 213 24.09 3.09 -11.36
CA GLN A 213 23.58 1.94 -12.11
C GLN A 213 22.76 0.95 -11.26
N ASP A 214 23.03 0.88 -9.96
CA ASP A 214 22.32 -0.01 -9.03
C ASP A 214 20.89 0.48 -8.75
N LEU A 215 20.58 1.72 -9.16
CA LEU A 215 19.34 2.41 -8.85
C LEU A 215 18.29 2.30 -9.97
N PHE A 216 18.51 1.47 -11.00
CA PHE A 216 17.61 1.38 -12.15
C PHE A 216 16.14 1.17 -11.74
N TRP A 217 15.87 0.22 -10.85
CA TRP A 217 14.53 -0.07 -10.36
C TRP A 217 14.00 1.01 -9.41
N TYR A 218 14.88 1.78 -8.76
CA TYR A 218 14.53 2.83 -7.81
C TYR A 218 14.28 4.19 -8.47
N ARG A 219 14.11 4.23 -9.79
CA ARG A 219 13.78 5.43 -10.57
C ARG A 219 12.50 5.19 -11.33
N TYR A 220 11.45 5.91 -10.97
CA TYR A 220 10.23 5.92 -11.77
C TYR A 220 10.52 6.46 -13.17
N PRO A 221 9.90 5.93 -14.25
CA PRO A 221 10.04 6.51 -15.58
C PRO A 221 9.70 8.01 -15.65
N SER A 222 10.49 8.75 -16.43
CA SER A 222 10.30 10.19 -16.68
C SER A 222 8.97 10.45 -17.40
N ASP A 223 8.48 11.69 -17.40
CA ASP A 223 7.27 12.03 -18.17
C ASP A 223 7.47 11.81 -19.67
N GLU A 224 8.70 12.03 -20.17
CA GLU A 224 9.08 11.78 -21.56
C GLU A 224 9.04 10.28 -21.89
N GLU A 225 9.58 9.42 -21.02
CA GLU A 225 9.55 7.96 -21.19
C GLU A 225 8.10 7.43 -21.15
N MET A 226 7.28 7.94 -20.21
CA MET A 226 5.87 7.60 -20.11
C MET A 226 5.09 8.05 -21.35
N ALA A 227 5.36 9.25 -21.87
CA ALA A 227 4.73 9.77 -23.09
C ALA A 227 5.18 8.99 -24.33
N TRP A 228 6.46 8.65 -24.42
CA TRP A 228 7.01 7.83 -25.50
C TRP A 228 6.36 6.43 -25.54
N GLY A 229 6.21 5.79 -24.37
CA GLY A 229 5.48 4.53 -24.24
C GLY A 229 3.95 4.66 -24.37
N LYS A 230 3.43 5.89 -24.56
CA LYS A 230 1.99 6.20 -24.57
C LYS A 230 1.24 5.62 -23.38
N LEU A 231 1.89 5.62 -22.21
CA LEU A 231 1.39 4.90 -21.05
C LEU A 231 0.11 5.55 -20.51
N LYS A 232 -0.89 4.71 -20.27
CA LYS A 232 -2.11 5.01 -19.52
C LYS A 232 -2.12 4.14 -18.26
N VAL A 233 -1.96 4.78 -17.10
CA VAL A 233 -1.96 4.10 -15.80
C VAL A 233 -3.28 4.39 -15.11
N VAL A 234 -3.96 3.35 -14.63
CA VAL A 234 -5.36 3.44 -14.20
C VAL A 234 -5.57 2.78 -12.84
N PHE A 235 -6.19 3.47 -11.89
CA PHE A 235 -6.70 2.89 -10.65
C PHE A 235 -7.99 2.11 -10.93
N LEU A 236 -7.90 0.78 -11.00
CA LEU A 236 -9.05 -0.07 -11.35
C LEU A 236 -10.14 -0.04 -10.27
N GLY A 237 -9.76 0.14 -9.00
CA GLY A 237 -10.71 0.27 -7.89
C GLY A 237 -11.71 1.43 -8.04
N TYR A 238 -11.38 2.45 -8.83
CA TYR A 238 -12.32 3.53 -9.19
C TYR A 238 -13.55 3.00 -9.94
N TYR A 239 -13.38 1.96 -10.76
CA TYR A 239 -14.41 1.47 -11.67
C TYR A 239 -15.16 0.25 -11.15
N ILE A 240 -14.69 -0.37 -10.07
CA ILE A 240 -15.32 -1.56 -9.48
C ILE A 240 -16.12 -1.15 -8.24
N LYS A 241 -17.45 -1.30 -8.32
CA LYS A 241 -18.40 -0.82 -7.31
C LYS A 241 -18.12 -1.28 -5.89
N ASP A 242 -17.70 -2.53 -5.75
CA ASP A 242 -17.48 -3.19 -4.46
C ASP A 242 -16.01 -3.46 -4.16
N PHE A 243 -15.09 -2.69 -4.77
CA PHE A 243 -13.65 -2.78 -4.53
C PHE A 243 -13.31 -2.31 -3.12
N THR A 244 -13.36 -3.24 -2.18
CA THR A 244 -13.15 -3.00 -0.75
C THR A 244 -12.23 -4.08 -0.21
N ARG A 245 -11.53 -3.79 0.89
CA ARG A 245 -10.60 -4.77 1.47
C ARG A 245 -11.30 -6.10 1.79
N PHE A 246 -12.56 -6.03 2.22
CA PHE A 246 -13.34 -7.18 2.67
C PHE A 246 -13.85 -8.02 1.50
N LYS A 247 -14.41 -7.39 0.47
CA LYS A 247 -14.88 -8.11 -0.72
C LYS A 247 -13.73 -8.69 -1.52
N ASN A 248 -12.62 -7.95 -1.62
CA ASN A 248 -11.42 -8.45 -2.29
C ASN A 248 -10.82 -9.64 -1.51
N ALA A 249 -10.77 -9.57 -0.17
CA ALA A 249 -10.33 -10.69 0.66
C ALA A 249 -11.25 -11.91 0.51
N GLU A 250 -12.56 -11.74 0.66
CA GLU A 250 -13.55 -12.81 0.50
C GLU A 250 -13.40 -13.51 -0.87
N PHE A 251 -13.25 -12.72 -1.93
CA PHE A 251 -13.10 -13.20 -3.30
C PHE A 251 -11.80 -13.99 -3.52
N ALA A 252 -10.68 -13.49 -2.98
CA ALA A 252 -9.36 -14.07 -3.15
C ALA A 252 -9.17 -15.33 -2.29
N ILE A 253 -9.69 -15.36 -1.05
CA ILE A 253 -9.65 -16.54 -0.16
C ILE A 253 -10.36 -17.71 -0.81
N LYS A 254 -11.54 -17.47 -1.43
CA LYS A 254 -12.27 -18.48 -2.21
C LYS A 254 -11.49 -19.02 -3.42
N ARG A 255 -10.35 -18.42 -3.76
CA ARG A 255 -9.47 -18.76 -4.89
C ARG A 255 -8.05 -19.09 -4.44
N GLY A 256 -7.86 -19.51 -3.19
CA GLY A 256 -6.58 -20.02 -2.71
C GLY A 256 -5.65 -18.99 -2.09
N LEU A 257 -6.11 -17.76 -1.80
CA LEU A 257 -5.31 -16.80 -1.03
C LEU A 257 -5.10 -17.32 0.41
N GLU A 258 -3.85 -17.52 0.79
CA GLU A 258 -3.45 -17.78 2.16
C GLU A 258 -3.34 -16.48 2.96
N ILE A 259 -3.92 -16.47 4.16
CA ILE A 259 -3.93 -15.32 5.07
C ILE A 259 -3.05 -15.55 6.30
N ARG A 260 -2.81 -14.49 7.08
CA ARG A 260 -2.14 -14.58 8.38
C ARG A 260 -3.02 -15.31 9.39
N ASN A 261 -2.37 -16.07 10.26
CA ASN A 261 -2.94 -16.69 11.46
C ASN A 261 -2.33 -16.12 12.76
N ASP A 262 -1.47 -15.11 12.66
CA ASP A 262 -0.91 -14.38 13.80
C ASP A 262 -2.01 -13.66 14.61
N SER A 263 -1.80 -13.53 15.93
CA SER A 263 -2.75 -12.81 16.80
C SER A 263 -2.71 -11.29 16.56
N PRO A 264 -3.85 -10.58 16.59
CA PRO A 264 -3.88 -9.11 16.51
C PRO A 264 -3.05 -8.42 17.60
N GLU A 265 -2.89 -9.05 18.78
CA GLU A 265 -2.01 -8.61 19.86
C GLU A 265 -0.53 -8.56 19.45
N ASP A 266 -0.13 -9.38 18.48
CA ASP A 266 1.25 -9.47 18.01
C ASP A 266 1.50 -8.59 16.79
N ILE A 267 0.51 -8.41 15.91
CA ILE A 267 0.76 -7.78 14.60
C ILE A 267 0.02 -6.47 14.36
N GLY A 268 -0.90 -6.08 15.24
CA GLY A 268 -1.69 -4.86 15.04
C GLY A 268 -2.52 -4.89 13.76
N ASP A 269 -2.96 -6.08 13.35
CA ASP A 269 -3.86 -6.35 12.24
C ASP A 269 -4.97 -7.26 12.77
N PHE A 270 -6.22 -6.81 12.66
CA PHE A 270 -7.37 -7.53 13.18
C PHE A 270 -7.91 -8.60 12.22
N TYR A 271 -7.61 -8.50 10.93
CA TYR A 271 -8.22 -9.32 9.88
C TYR A 271 -7.24 -10.26 9.16
N GLY A 272 -5.94 -9.99 9.20
CA GLY A 272 -4.89 -10.90 8.75
C GLY A 272 -4.73 -11.08 7.24
N PHE A 273 -5.48 -10.33 6.40
CA PHE A 273 -5.43 -10.48 4.93
C PHE A 273 -4.65 -9.38 4.19
N SER A 274 -3.80 -8.62 4.89
CA SER A 274 -3.04 -7.50 4.32
C SER A 274 -1.53 -7.75 4.39
N ALA A 275 -0.79 -7.24 3.39
CA ALA A 275 0.67 -7.32 3.29
C ALA A 275 1.18 -8.73 3.64
N LEU A 276 0.70 -9.70 2.86
CA LEU A 276 0.87 -11.13 3.11
C LEU A 276 2.26 -11.63 2.66
N ASP A 277 2.95 -10.82 1.88
CA ASP A 277 4.24 -11.04 1.24
C ASP A 277 5.44 -10.56 2.05
N ASP A 278 5.22 -9.74 3.09
CA ASP A 278 6.27 -9.19 3.95
C ASP A 278 5.81 -9.02 5.41
N ASP A 279 6.67 -9.38 6.35
CA ASP A 279 6.43 -9.19 7.79
C ASP A 279 6.98 -7.86 8.33
N HIS A 280 7.92 -7.22 7.63
CA HIS A 280 8.48 -5.93 8.07
C HIS A 280 7.45 -4.79 8.04
N VAL A 281 6.37 -4.94 7.27
CA VAL A 281 5.20 -4.05 7.31
C VAL A 281 4.64 -3.88 8.72
N ILE A 282 4.67 -4.92 9.56
CA ILE A 282 4.18 -4.89 10.95
C ILE A 282 4.99 -3.88 11.77
N VAL A 283 6.31 -3.91 11.60
CA VAL A 283 7.22 -2.93 12.21
C VAL A 283 6.92 -1.52 11.68
N ASN A 284 6.63 -1.36 10.38
CA ASN A 284 6.32 -0.05 9.82
C ASN A 284 4.98 0.51 10.35
N GLN A 285 3.97 -0.33 10.54
CA GLN A 285 2.68 0.10 11.12
C GLN A 285 2.84 0.52 12.59
N MET A 286 3.71 -0.15 13.34
CA MET A 286 4.10 0.34 14.68
C MET A 286 4.79 1.70 14.59
N LEU A 287 5.79 1.88 13.72
CA LEU A 287 6.47 3.17 13.54
C LEU A 287 5.51 4.29 13.13
N LYS A 288 4.55 3.99 12.24
CA LYS A 288 3.45 4.89 11.85
C LYS A 288 2.61 5.28 13.08
N TYR A 289 2.27 4.32 13.94
CA TYR A 289 1.58 4.59 15.20
C TYR A 289 2.39 5.51 16.12
N LEU A 290 3.71 5.30 16.27
CA LEU A 290 4.58 6.17 17.07
C LEU A 290 4.63 7.62 16.57
N LYS A 291 4.51 7.81 15.25
CA LYS A 291 4.60 9.11 14.59
C LYS A 291 3.27 9.86 14.55
N PHE A 292 2.18 9.12 14.33
CA PHE A 292 0.89 9.72 13.99
C PHE A 292 -0.25 9.30 14.93
N GLY A 293 -0.02 8.42 15.90
CA GLY A 293 -1.05 7.97 16.85
C GLY A 293 -2.08 7.01 16.26
N PHE A 294 -1.83 6.45 15.08
CA PHE A 294 -2.65 5.40 14.47
C PHE A 294 -1.82 4.47 13.59
N GLY A 295 -2.22 3.20 13.52
CA GLY A 295 -1.63 2.15 12.71
C GLY A 295 -2.67 1.50 11.79
N GLN A 296 -2.55 0.19 11.57
CA GLN A 296 -3.36 -0.55 10.62
C GLN A 296 -4.77 -0.85 11.13
N VAL A 297 -4.97 -1.02 12.43
CA VAL A 297 -6.30 -1.29 13.01
C VAL A 297 -7.22 -0.10 12.81
N THR A 298 -6.70 1.12 12.95
CA THR A 298 -7.45 2.33 12.62
C THR A 298 -7.88 2.33 11.16
N ASP A 299 -7.00 1.96 10.21
CA ASP A 299 -7.35 1.90 8.77
C ASP A 299 -8.47 0.89 8.51
N GLN A 300 -8.34 -0.31 9.08
CA GLN A 300 -9.30 -1.42 8.93
C GLN A 300 -10.68 -1.10 9.48
N THR A 301 -10.72 -0.57 10.70
CA THR A 301 -11.97 -0.24 11.37
C THR A 301 -12.64 0.99 10.76
N CYS A 302 -11.87 1.96 10.27
CA CYS A 302 -12.44 3.09 9.53
C CYS A 302 -13.19 2.65 8.27
N GLU A 303 -12.64 1.73 7.49
CA GLU A 303 -13.35 1.18 6.31
C GLU A 303 -14.56 0.33 6.72
N ALA A 304 -14.42 -0.52 7.74
CA ALA A 304 -15.53 -1.33 8.25
C ALA A 304 -16.73 -0.47 8.71
N ILE A 305 -16.48 0.67 9.36
CA ILE A 305 -17.54 1.63 9.74
C ILE A 305 -18.22 2.21 8.50
N ARG A 306 -17.44 2.65 7.50
CA ARG A 306 -17.99 3.25 6.27
C ARG A 306 -18.88 2.28 5.49
N LEU A 307 -18.56 0.98 5.57
CA LEU A 307 -19.33 -0.09 4.96
C LEU A 307 -20.51 -0.59 5.82
N GLY A 308 -20.73 -0.01 7.01
CA GLY A 308 -21.79 -0.44 7.93
C GLY A 308 -21.53 -1.80 8.60
N MET A 309 -20.32 -2.36 8.48
CA MET A 309 -19.93 -3.65 9.05
C MET A 309 -19.55 -3.55 10.53
N MET A 310 -19.32 -2.34 11.04
CA MET A 310 -18.86 -2.12 12.41
C MET A 310 -19.39 -0.80 12.97
N THR A 311 -19.76 -0.79 14.25
CA THR A 311 -20.11 0.44 14.95
C THR A 311 -18.85 1.20 15.38
N ARG A 312 -18.92 2.54 15.46
CA ARG A 312 -17.81 3.35 15.97
C ARG A 312 -17.38 2.93 17.39
N LYS A 313 -18.34 2.56 18.26
CA LYS A 313 -18.05 2.04 19.61
C LYS A 313 -17.16 0.80 19.55
N LYS A 314 -17.50 -0.18 18.71
CA LYS A 314 -16.69 -1.40 18.58
C LYS A 314 -15.31 -1.11 18.01
N ALA A 315 -15.22 -0.21 17.03
CA ALA A 315 -13.94 0.20 16.46
C ALA A 315 -13.00 0.83 17.51
N ILE A 316 -13.53 1.65 18.42
CA ILE A 316 -12.75 2.27 19.49
C ILE A 316 -12.13 1.21 20.42
N GLU A 317 -12.89 0.19 20.79
CA GLU A 317 -12.37 -0.93 21.60
C GLU A 317 -11.19 -1.62 20.90
N LEU A 318 -11.34 -1.91 19.60
CA LEU A 318 -10.31 -2.58 18.81
C LEU A 318 -9.06 -1.71 18.63
N VAL A 319 -9.23 -0.43 18.29
CA VAL A 319 -8.11 0.52 18.12
C VAL A 319 -7.33 0.66 19.42
N LYS A 320 -8.02 0.84 20.57
CA LYS A 320 -7.35 0.92 21.88
C LYS A 320 -6.59 -0.35 22.24
N LYS A 321 -7.11 -1.51 21.84
CA LYS A 321 -6.49 -2.81 22.19
C LYS A 321 -5.29 -3.14 21.30
N TYR A 322 -5.43 -2.94 19.99
CA TYR A 322 -4.55 -3.55 18.99
C TYR A 322 -3.76 -2.57 18.12
N ASP A 323 -4.12 -1.30 18.04
CA ASP A 323 -3.45 -0.41 17.09
C ASP A 323 -1.99 -0.15 17.49
N GLY A 324 -1.07 -0.25 16.52
CA GLY A 324 0.37 -0.13 16.76
C GLY A 324 1.02 -1.29 17.51
N ARG A 325 0.33 -2.41 17.71
CA ARG A 325 0.95 -3.64 18.26
C ARG A 325 1.98 -4.22 17.29
N CYS A 326 3.08 -4.68 17.85
CA CYS A 326 4.17 -5.35 17.15
C CYS A 326 4.93 -6.19 18.16
N ALA A 327 4.87 -7.51 18.02
CA ALA A 327 5.58 -8.45 18.86
C ALA A 327 7.09 -8.33 18.62
N ASP A 328 7.84 -8.53 19.69
CA ASP A 328 9.29 -8.33 19.72
C ASP A 328 10.03 -9.18 18.67
N ARG A 329 9.51 -10.38 18.35
CA ARG A 329 10.04 -11.25 17.29
C ARG A 329 10.10 -10.58 15.91
N PHE A 330 9.15 -9.71 15.57
CA PHE A 330 9.15 -8.97 14.30
C PHE A 330 10.19 -7.85 14.29
N ILE A 331 10.37 -7.19 15.43
CA ILE A 331 11.45 -6.20 15.62
C ILE A 331 12.81 -6.88 15.50
N GLU A 332 12.97 -8.05 16.10
CA GLU A 332 14.19 -8.85 16.01
C GLU A 332 14.48 -9.34 14.59
N GLY A 333 13.45 -9.82 13.87
CA GLY A 333 13.55 -10.16 12.45
C GLY A 333 14.04 -8.99 11.62
N PHE A 334 13.42 -7.82 11.78
CA PHE A 334 13.82 -6.58 11.10
C PHE A 334 15.26 -6.16 11.44
N CYS A 335 15.65 -6.25 12.71
CA CYS A 335 17.00 -5.94 13.17
C CYS A 335 18.05 -6.87 12.54
N ARG A 336 17.78 -8.18 12.53
CA ARG A 336 18.64 -9.18 11.88
C ARG A 336 18.78 -8.90 10.38
N TYR A 337 17.65 -8.65 9.70
CA TYR A 337 17.64 -8.38 8.26
C TYR A 337 18.49 -7.17 7.86
N LEU A 338 18.43 -6.09 8.66
CA LEU A 338 19.20 -4.85 8.42
C LEU A 338 20.59 -4.81 9.07
N GLY A 339 20.97 -5.84 9.83
CA GLY A 339 22.27 -5.87 10.54
C GLY A 339 22.40 -4.82 11.65
N ILE A 340 21.30 -4.45 12.31
CA ILE A 340 21.30 -3.54 13.47
C ILE A 340 20.87 -4.26 14.74
N ASN A 341 21.24 -3.74 15.90
CA ASN A 341 20.76 -4.26 17.18
C ASN A 341 19.46 -3.54 17.64
N LYS A 342 18.73 -4.16 18.58
CA LYS A 342 17.48 -3.61 19.13
C LYS A 342 17.66 -2.24 19.79
N LYS A 343 18.81 -1.98 20.42
CA LYS A 343 19.10 -0.67 21.02
C LYS A 343 19.13 0.44 19.96
N ASN A 344 19.76 0.18 18.81
CA ASN A 344 19.78 1.09 17.68
C ASN A 344 18.41 1.26 17.05
N PHE A 345 17.65 0.18 16.91
CA PHE A 345 16.26 0.23 16.44
C PHE A 345 15.41 1.15 17.32
N TRP A 346 15.37 0.91 18.63
CA TRP A 346 14.55 1.71 19.55
C TRP A 346 15.03 3.16 19.64
N ARG A 347 16.34 3.42 19.55
CA ARG A 347 16.86 4.79 19.47
C ARG A 347 16.24 5.57 18.30
N VAL A 348 16.13 4.95 17.12
CA VAL A 348 15.54 5.57 15.93
C VAL A 348 14.01 5.68 16.09
N ALA A 349 13.34 4.61 16.52
CA ALA A 349 11.90 4.61 16.73
C ALA A 349 11.45 5.70 17.72
N GLU A 350 12.16 5.85 18.83
CA GLU A 350 11.90 6.88 19.85
C GLU A 350 12.26 8.28 19.38
N PHE A 351 13.27 8.44 18.52
CA PHE A 351 13.58 9.73 17.90
C PHE A 351 12.39 10.24 17.07
N TYR A 352 11.68 9.35 16.37
CA TYR A 352 10.50 9.70 15.58
C TYR A 352 9.18 9.70 16.37
N ARG A 353 9.17 9.29 17.65
CA ARG A 353 7.96 9.32 18.45
C ARG A 353 7.48 10.75 18.62
N ASN A 354 6.24 11.00 18.22
CA ASN A 354 5.68 12.34 18.27
C ASN A 354 5.28 12.72 19.70
N LYS A 355 6.05 13.62 20.32
CA LYS A 355 5.84 14.09 21.70
C LYS A 355 4.62 15.00 21.85
N ASP A 356 4.01 15.47 20.77
CA ASP A 356 2.73 16.20 20.81
C ASP A 356 1.54 15.24 20.91
N ILE A 357 1.73 13.99 20.48
CA ILE A 357 0.70 12.94 20.51
C ILE A 357 0.84 12.08 21.77
N PHE A 358 2.07 11.76 22.17
CA PHE A 358 2.35 10.84 23.27
C PHE A 358 2.89 11.55 24.52
N GLU A 359 2.50 11.06 25.68
CA GLU A 359 3.08 11.40 26.99
C GLU A 359 3.39 10.15 27.79
N LYS A 360 4.27 10.25 28.78
CA LYS A 360 4.53 9.16 29.73
C LYS A 360 3.50 9.18 30.85
N ASP A 361 2.98 8.02 31.21
CA ASP A 361 2.20 7.83 32.43
C ASP A 361 3.11 7.78 33.68
N ALA A 362 2.49 7.66 34.86
CA ALA A 362 3.21 7.58 36.14
C ALA A 362 4.17 6.37 36.24
N LYS A 363 3.98 5.34 35.41
CA LYS A 363 4.82 4.14 35.32
C LYS A 363 5.89 4.27 34.23
N GLY A 364 5.96 5.41 33.55
CA GLY A 364 6.90 5.67 32.46
C GLY A 364 6.48 5.11 31.10
N ASN A 365 5.28 4.53 30.97
CA ASN A 365 4.78 4.00 29.70
C ASN A 365 4.20 5.11 28.85
N PHE A 366 4.41 5.04 27.53
CA PHE A 366 3.81 6.01 26.62
C PHE A 366 2.32 5.74 26.39
N LYS A 367 1.50 6.78 26.54
CA LYS A 367 0.08 6.80 26.18
C LYS A 367 -0.22 8.01 25.29
N ILE A 368 -1.30 7.93 24.52
CA ILE A 368 -1.80 9.06 23.73
C ILE A 368 -2.40 10.11 24.68
N LYS A 369 -2.01 11.39 24.52
CA LYS A 369 -2.47 12.52 25.35
C LYS A 369 -3.98 12.76 25.25
N ILE A 370 -4.51 12.71 24.04
CA ILE A 370 -5.94 12.89 23.75
C ILE A 370 -6.44 11.57 23.15
N PRO A 371 -6.85 10.60 23.99
CA PRO A 371 -7.28 9.30 23.52
C PRO A 371 -8.59 9.41 22.74
N ILE A 372 -8.86 8.43 21.88
CA ILE A 372 -10.15 8.34 21.21
C ILE A 372 -11.25 7.99 22.22
N GLU A 373 -12.37 8.71 22.14
CA GLU A 373 -13.57 8.51 22.97
C GLU A 373 -14.74 7.93 22.18
#